data_AF-A0A672QAG0-F1
#
_entry.id   AF-A0A672QAG0-F1
#
_cell.length_a   1.000
_cell.length_b   1.000
_cell.length_c   1.000
_cell.angle_alpha   90.00
_cell.angle_beta   90.00
_cell.angle_gamma   90.00
#
_symmetry.space_group_name_H-M   'P 1'
#
loop_
_entity.id
_entity.type
_entity.pdbx_description
1 polymer ?
#
loop_
_entity_poly.entity_id
_entity_poly.type
_entity_poly.pdbx_seq_one_letter_code
_entity_poly.pdbx_strand_id
1 'polypeptide(L)'
;EYSDILQSVLLSSVIVHMSSFRLSSWFLFSRQEAVIISGRKLSRQIRNEARDDLEEWVAAGNRRPHLSVVLVGDNPASHSYVLNKTRAAAEVDHIDERRICNAVCPGKDVDGFHVVNVGRMCLDQSTMLPATPWGVWEIIKRTGIQTLGKNVVVAGRSKNVGMPIAMLLHTDGRHERPGGDATVTISHRYTPKEQLRRHTQIADIIVAAAGSNFNLLIKPSFNVHLKGSYDAISSFPFSLECYKLFVNR
;
A
#
# COMPACT_ATOMS: atom_id res chain seq x y z
N GLU A 1 -15.97 -2.22 -54.58
CA GLU A 1 -16.96 -2.41 -53.51
C GLU A 1 -17.18 -3.90 -53.34
N TYR A 2 -17.03 -4.37 -52.09
CA TYR A 2 -17.31 -5.70 -51.51
C TYR A 2 -17.99 -6.72 -52.45
N SER A 3 -17.31 -7.77 -52.96
CA SER A 3 -16.83 -9.02 -52.30
C SER A 3 -17.90 -9.71 -51.44
N ASP A 4 -18.25 -10.99 -51.53
CA ASP A 4 -17.96 -12.10 -52.44
C ASP A 4 -18.99 -13.18 -52.02
N ILE A 5 -19.68 -13.76 -53.01
CA ILE A 5 -20.00 -15.18 -53.18
C ILE A 5 -20.36 -15.98 -51.91
N LEU A 6 -21.67 -16.12 -51.67
CA LEU A 6 -22.26 -17.21 -50.89
C LEU A 6 -23.07 -18.12 -51.84
N GLN A 7 -22.48 -19.22 -52.28
CA GLN A 7 -23.15 -20.38 -52.87
C GLN A 7 -22.36 -21.65 -52.47
N SER A 8 -22.96 -22.50 -51.63
CA SER A 8 -23.51 -23.84 -51.95
C SER A 8 -22.61 -24.97 -51.41
N VAL A 9 -23.05 -25.64 -50.34
CA VAL A 9 -23.64 -27.00 -50.34
C VAL A 9 -22.64 -28.09 -50.73
N LEU A 10 -22.30 -28.95 -49.77
CA LEU A 10 -22.26 -30.41 -49.95
C LEU A 10 -22.22 -31.11 -48.59
N LEU A 11 -23.35 -31.74 -48.28
CA LEU A 11 -23.49 -32.82 -47.31
C LEU A 11 -22.61 -34.01 -47.72
N SER A 12 -21.80 -34.58 -46.82
CA SER A 12 -21.59 -36.04 -46.71
C SER A 12 -20.91 -36.41 -45.38
N SER A 13 -21.72 -36.92 -44.46
CA SER A 13 -21.50 -38.16 -43.69
C SER A 13 -20.06 -38.72 -43.60
N VAL A 14 -19.43 -38.59 -42.44
CA VAL A 14 -18.75 -39.73 -41.80
C VAL A 14 -19.04 -39.68 -40.30
N ILE A 15 -20.01 -40.50 -39.91
CA ILE A 15 -20.21 -40.98 -38.55
C ILE A 15 -19.09 -41.97 -38.28
N VAL A 16 -18.21 -41.68 -37.32
CA VAL A 16 -17.54 -42.73 -36.54
C VAL A 16 -17.95 -42.53 -35.10
N HIS A 17 -18.88 -43.38 -34.67
CA HIS A 17 -19.25 -43.59 -33.27
C HIS A 17 -18.47 -44.79 -32.72
N MET A 18 -18.29 -44.80 -31.40
CA MET A 18 -17.63 -45.82 -30.54
C MET A 18 -16.13 -45.52 -30.27
N SER A 19 -15.64 -45.28 -29.05
CA SER A 19 -16.22 -45.45 -27.71
C SER A 19 -15.45 -44.60 -26.69
N SER A 20 -16.19 -43.95 -25.79
CA SER A 20 -15.85 -43.72 -24.38
C SER A 20 -14.38 -43.41 -24.00
N PHE A 21 -14.05 -42.12 -23.87
CA PHE A 21 -13.31 -41.66 -22.67
C PHE A 21 -13.69 -40.21 -22.37
N ARG A 22 -14.17 -39.98 -21.14
CA ARG A 22 -14.70 -38.71 -20.64
C ARG A 22 -13.67 -37.58 -20.76
N LEU A 23 -13.92 -36.63 -21.66
CA LEU A 23 -13.39 -35.27 -21.55
C LEU A 23 -14.22 -34.51 -20.51
N SER A 24 -13.93 -34.73 -19.23
CA SER A 24 -14.46 -33.91 -18.15
C SER A 24 -13.38 -33.60 -17.13
N SER A 25 -12.51 -32.66 -17.49
CA SER A 25 -11.88 -31.78 -16.49
C SER A 25 -11.62 -30.44 -17.17
N TRP A 26 -12.70 -29.75 -17.50
CA TRP A 26 -12.65 -28.30 -17.58
C TRP A 26 -12.09 -27.83 -16.25
N PHE A 27 -10.87 -27.32 -16.26
CA PHE A 27 -10.26 -26.64 -15.13
C PHE A 27 -11.26 -25.59 -14.62
N LEU A 28 -11.96 -25.91 -13.53
CA LEU A 28 -12.65 -24.92 -12.72
C LEU A 28 -11.55 -24.04 -12.11
N PHE A 29 -11.17 -22.99 -12.83
CA PHE A 29 -10.54 -21.83 -12.22
C PHE A 29 -11.57 -21.26 -11.25
N SER A 30 -11.53 -21.71 -10.00
CA SER A 30 -12.25 -21.09 -8.90
C SER A 30 -11.81 -19.63 -8.88
N ARG A 31 -12.71 -18.70 -9.24
CA ARG A 31 -12.48 -17.28 -9.03
C ARG A 31 -12.33 -17.06 -7.53
N GLN A 32 -11.10 -17.01 -7.04
CA GLN A 32 -10.84 -16.60 -5.67
C GLN A 32 -11.06 -15.10 -5.61
N GLU A 33 -12.12 -14.69 -4.92
CA GLU A 33 -12.37 -13.28 -4.66
C GLU A 33 -11.29 -12.73 -3.74
N ALA A 34 -10.94 -11.46 -3.95
CA ALA A 34 -9.97 -10.78 -3.10
C ALA A 34 -10.52 -10.66 -1.68
N VAL A 35 -9.71 -11.04 -0.69
CA VAL A 35 -10.04 -10.83 0.73
C VAL A 35 -9.87 -9.34 1.06
N ILE A 36 -10.93 -8.70 1.52
CA ILE A 36 -10.88 -7.29 1.95
C ILE A 36 -10.23 -7.21 3.33
N ILE A 37 -9.07 -6.56 3.40
CA ILE A 37 -8.39 -6.28 4.66
C ILE A 37 -9.02 -5.04 5.31
N SER A 38 -9.61 -5.22 6.50
CA SER A 38 -10.21 -4.10 7.25
C SER A 38 -9.15 -3.34 8.04
N GLY A 39 -8.65 -2.24 7.47
CA GLY A 39 -7.76 -1.31 8.17
C GLY A 39 -8.38 -0.72 9.44
N ARG A 40 -9.72 -0.55 9.49
CA ARG A 40 -10.45 -0.11 10.69
C ARG A 40 -10.32 -1.11 11.84
N LYS A 41 -10.43 -2.42 11.55
CA LYS A 41 -10.32 -3.47 12.56
C LYS A 41 -8.88 -3.53 13.12
N LEU A 42 -7.88 -3.55 12.24
CA LEU A 42 -6.46 -3.55 12.63
C LEU A 42 -6.09 -2.30 13.43
N SER A 43 -6.53 -1.12 12.98
CA SER A 43 -6.30 0.13 13.69
C SER A 43 -6.91 0.14 15.09
N ARG A 44 -8.11 -0.43 15.27
CA ARG A 44 -8.73 -0.58 16.60
C ARG A 44 -7.92 -1.53 17.49
N GLN A 45 -7.42 -2.62 16.93
CA GLN A 45 -6.57 -3.57 17.66
C GLN A 45 -5.29 -2.88 18.17
N ILE A 46 -4.56 -2.19 17.29
CA ILE A 46 -3.34 -1.45 17.65
C ILE A 46 -3.61 -0.40 18.73
N ARG A 47 -4.74 0.32 18.65
CA ARG A 47 -5.12 1.31 19.67
C ARG A 47 -5.42 0.67 21.04
N ASN A 48 -6.00 -0.53 21.06
CA ASN A 48 -6.25 -1.24 22.30
C ASN A 48 -4.93 -1.68 22.93
N GLU A 49 -4.04 -2.30 22.16
CA GLU A 49 -2.69 -2.68 22.61
C GLU A 49 -1.95 -1.46 23.19
N ALA A 50 -1.91 -0.34 22.46
CA ALA A 50 -1.26 0.88 22.94
C ALA A 50 -1.93 1.51 24.17
N ARG A 51 -3.24 1.33 24.37
CA ARG A 51 -3.93 1.78 25.59
C ARG A 51 -3.51 0.92 26.78
N ASP A 52 -3.46 -0.39 26.59
CA ASP A 52 -3.09 -1.34 27.64
C ASP A 52 -1.63 -1.09 28.07
N ASP A 53 -0.71 -0.87 27.11
CA ASP A 53 0.68 -0.45 27.37
C ASP A 53 0.77 0.87 28.17
N LEU A 54 -0.09 1.84 27.84
CA LEU A 54 -0.14 3.13 28.52
C LEU A 54 -0.65 2.99 29.96
N GLU A 55 -1.63 2.13 30.19
CA GLU A 55 -2.16 1.86 31.53
C GLU A 55 -1.10 1.20 32.41
N GLU A 56 -0.37 0.22 31.89
CA GLU A 56 0.77 -0.41 32.58
C GLU A 56 1.88 0.61 32.89
N TRP A 57 2.26 1.44 31.92
CA TRP A 57 3.27 2.48 32.08
C TRP A 57 2.94 3.45 33.21
N VAL A 58 1.67 3.89 33.29
CA VAL A 58 1.18 4.81 34.32
C VAL A 58 1.07 4.11 35.67
N ALA A 59 0.62 2.85 35.70
CA ALA A 59 0.55 2.05 36.93
C ALA A 59 1.94 1.84 37.55
N ALA A 60 3.00 1.77 36.73
CA ALA A 60 4.40 1.75 37.17
C ALA A 60 4.90 3.10 37.75
N GLY A 61 4.03 4.12 37.87
CA GLY A 61 4.36 5.42 38.45
C GLY A 61 4.96 6.42 37.45
N ASN A 62 5.07 6.06 36.18
CA ASN A 62 5.60 6.96 35.17
C ASN A 62 4.58 8.02 34.75
N ARG A 63 5.08 9.18 34.30
CA ARG A 63 4.24 10.23 33.76
C ARG A 63 3.58 9.78 32.44
N ARG A 64 2.30 10.09 32.27
CA ARG A 64 1.57 9.91 31.01
C ARG A 64 2.29 10.61 29.84
N PRO A 65 2.53 9.92 28.71
CA PRO A 65 3.01 10.53 27.49
C PRO A 65 2.11 11.68 27.04
N HIS A 66 2.72 12.71 26.43
CA HIS A 66 2.02 13.87 25.91
C HIS A 66 2.45 14.12 24.47
N LEU A 67 1.47 14.29 23.58
CA LEU A 67 1.69 14.60 22.17
C LEU A 67 1.34 16.07 21.93
N SER A 68 2.27 16.82 21.35
CA SER A 68 2.05 18.21 20.93
C SER A 68 2.01 18.25 19.40
N VAL A 69 0.99 18.92 18.85
CA VAL A 69 0.80 19.09 17.40
C VAL A 69 0.80 20.58 17.10
N VAL A 70 1.62 21.00 16.13
CA VAL A 70 1.66 22.37 15.62
C VAL A 70 1.02 22.38 14.24
N LEU A 71 0.00 23.21 14.06
CA LEU A 71 -0.69 23.44 12.79
C LEU A 71 -0.42 24.87 12.34
N VAL A 72 -0.08 25.05 11.07
CA VAL A 72 0.15 26.37 10.46
C VAL A 72 -0.79 26.51 9.25
N GLY A 73 -1.57 27.58 9.23
CA GLY A 73 -2.61 27.85 8.23
C GLY A 73 -3.92 27.09 8.48
N ASP A 74 -4.95 27.44 7.70
CA ASP A 74 -6.33 26.99 7.91
C ASP A 74 -6.85 26.08 6.77
N ASN A 75 -5.94 25.41 6.05
CA ASN A 75 -6.35 24.53 4.96
C ASN A 75 -7.26 23.40 5.53
N PRO A 76 -8.54 23.28 5.11
CA PRO A 76 -9.47 22.28 5.64
C PRO A 76 -8.96 20.84 5.46
N ALA A 77 -8.13 20.61 4.44
CA ALA A 77 -7.52 19.31 4.18
C ALA A 77 -6.35 19.00 5.15
N SER A 78 -5.71 20.01 5.74
CA SER A 78 -4.70 19.85 6.80
C SER A 78 -5.30 19.32 8.10
N HIS A 79 -6.60 19.54 8.33
CA HIS A 79 -7.32 18.87 9.41
C HIS A 79 -7.47 17.35 9.20
N SER A 80 -7.19 16.82 7.99
CA SER A 80 -7.45 15.42 7.61
C SER A 80 -6.22 14.61 7.10
N TYR A 81 -4.99 15.13 7.21
CA TYR A 81 -3.69 14.42 7.16
C TYR A 81 -3.01 13.98 5.83
N VAL A 82 -1.69 13.75 6.00
CA VAL A 82 -0.54 13.28 5.17
C VAL A 82 -0.30 13.89 3.78
N LEU A 83 -1.12 13.60 2.77
CA LEU A 83 -0.78 13.96 1.37
C LEU A 83 -0.89 15.47 1.11
N ASN A 84 -1.65 16.16 1.94
CA ASN A 84 -1.87 17.60 1.87
C ASN A 84 -0.86 18.43 2.67
N LYS A 85 -0.09 17.84 3.61
CA LYS A 85 0.93 18.60 4.38
C LYS A 85 2.03 19.16 3.48
N THR A 86 2.50 18.37 2.51
CA THR A 86 3.52 18.79 1.53
C THR A 86 2.95 19.75 0.48
N ARG A 87 1.66 19.66 0.14
CA ARG A 87 0.99 20.60 -0.78
C ARG A 87 0.67 21.94 -0.11
N ALA A 88 0.19 21.91 1.14
CA ALA A 88 -0.01 23.11 1.95
C ALA A 88 1.33 23.81 2.22
N ALA A 89 2.42 23.06 2.45
CA ALA A 89 3.77 23.65 2.51
C ALA A 89 4.19 24.29 1.17
N ALA A 90 3.77 23.73 0.03
CA ALA A 90 4.00 24.34 -1.28
C ALA A 90 3.08 25.55 -1.57
N GLU A 91 1.91 25.64 -0.94
CA GLU A 91 1.05 26.84 -0.97
C GLU A 91 1.61 27.97 -0.09
N VAL A 92 2.40 27.63 0.92
CA VAL A 92 3.10 28.56 1.79
C VAL A 92 4.55 28.69 1.33
N ASP A 93 4.76 29.43 0.23
CA ASP A 93 6.02 29.59 -0.53
C ASP A 93 7.23 30.14 0.28
N HIS A 94 7.06 30.38 1.58
CA HIS A 94 8.08 30.89 2.51
C HIS A 94 8.51 29.90 3.60
N ILE A 95 7.94 28.69 3.67
CA ILE A 95 8.30 27.68 4.69
C ILE A 95 9.06 26.51 4.05
N ASP A 96 10.27 26.26 4.55
CA ASP A 96 11.05 25.07 4.21
C ASP A 96 10.64 23.89 5.12
N GLU A 97 9.79 22.99 4.60
CA GLU A 97 9.33 21.78 5.30
C GLU A 97 10.49 20.92 5.81
N ARG A 98 11.58 20.80 5.04
CA ARG A 98 12.72 19.96 5.43
C ARG A 98 13.45 20.56 6.63
N ARG A 99 13.63 21.88 6.65
CA ARG A 99 14.22 22.60 7.78
C ARG A 99 13.35 22.44 9.04
N ILE A 100 12.03 22.51 8.91
CA ILE A 100 11.11 22.32 10.04
C ILE A 100 11.16 20.89 10.58
N CYS A 101 11.08 19.87 9.71
CA CYS A 101 11.19 18.46 10.16
C CYS A 101 12.53 18.19 10.87
N ASN A 102 13.63 18.77 10.39
CA ASN A 102 14.95 18.59 11.01
C ASN A 102 15.15 19.44 12.29
N ALA A 103 14.25 20.37 12.61
CA ALA A 103 14.29 21.12 13.86
C ALA A 103 13.67 20.33 15.04
N VAL A 104 12.82 19.34 14.75
CA VAL A 104 12.23 18.46 15.78
C VAL A 104 13.30 17.51 16.30
N CYS A 105 13.45 17.40 17.62
CA CYS A 105 14.40 16.44 18.21
C CYS A 105 14.12 15.01 17.69
N PRO A 106 15.13 14.25 17.21
CA PRO A 106 14.92 12.91 16.64
C PRO A 106 14.18 11.95 17.58
N GLY A 107 14.48 12.00 18.88
CA GLY A 107 13.81 11.18 19.90
C GLY A 107 12.37 11.59 20.23
N LYS A 108 11.89 12.70 19.65
CA LYS A 108 10.50 13.19 19.77
C LYS A 108 9.78 13.30 18.42
N ASP A 109 10.46 12.99 17.32
CA ASP A 109 9.91 12.99 15.97
C ASP A 109 9.07 11.73 15.71
N VAL A 110 7.85 11.72 16.23
CA VAL A 110 6.88 10.62 16.08
C VAL A 110 6.38 10.44 14.64
N ASP A 111 6.62 11.44 13.77
CA ASP A 111 6.32 11.36 12.33
C ASP A 111 7.47 10.66 11.55
N GLY A 112 8.65 10.51 12.13
CA GLY A 112 9.80 9.82 11.52
C GLY A 112 10.42 10.54 10.32
N PHE A 113 10.22 11.86 10.19
CA PHE A 113 10.69 12.65 9.05
C PHE A 113 12.04 13.34 9.26
N HIS A 114 12.53 13.37 10.49
CA HIS A 114 13.85 13.89 10.81
C HIS A 114 14.92 13.08 10.07
N VAL A 115 15.92 13.76 9.50
CA VAL A 115 16.97 13.11 8.68
C VAL A 115 17.69 11.98 9.39
N VAL A 116 17.95 12.10 10.69
CA VAL A 116 18.51 11.01 11.52
C VAL A 116 17.59 9.78 11.55
N ASN A 117 16.27 9.97 11.70
CA ASN A 117 15.34 8.86 11.76
C ASN A 117 15.21 8.16 10.40
N VAL A 118 15.16 8.94 9.31
CA VAL A 118 15.20 8.42 7.95
C VAL A 118 16.52 7.70 7.67
N GLY A 119 17.65 8.27 8.10
CA GLY A 119 18.98 7.67 7.92
C GLY A 119 19.10 6.33 8.64
N ARG A 120 18.70 6.26 9.91
CA ARG A 120 18.65 5.01 10.68
C ARG A 120 17.74 3.96 10.04
N MET A 121 16.56 4.37 9.55
CA MET A 121 15.65 3.48 8.83
C MET A 121 16.30 2.89 7.58
N CYS A 122 17.01 3.71 6.79
CA CYS A 122 17.72 3.26 5.59
C CYS A 122 18.92 2.36 5.90
N LEU A 123 19.42 2.37 7.13
CA LEU A 123 20.52 1.54 7.61
C LEU A 123 20.03 0.34 8.44
N ASP A 124 18.72 0.06 8.42
CA ASP A 124 18.10 -1.03 9.18
C ASP A 124 18.32 -0.99 10.69
N GLN A 125 18.49 0.21 11.22
CA GLN A 125 18.65 0.47 12.66
C GLN A 125 17.31 0.83 13.32
N SER A 126 17.24 0.67 14.64
CA SER A 126 16.07 1.09 15.41
C SER A 126 15.86 2.61 15.34
N THR A 127 14.62 3.02 15.07
CA THR A 127 14.26 4.42 14.84
C THR A 127 12.74 4.61 14.90
N MET A 128 12.29 5.87 14.98
CA MET A 128 10.89 6.19 14.74
C MET A 128 10.59 6.11 13.24
N LEU A 129 9.76 5.12 12.89
CA LEU A 129 9.33 4.90 11.52
C LEU A 129 8.20 5.86 11.14
N PRO A 130 8.15 6.33 9.89
CA PRO A 130 6.99 7.08 9.43
C PRO A 130 5.69 6.27 9.56
N ALA A 131 4.67 6.90 10.15
CA ALA A 131 3.46 6.21 10.58
C ALA A 131 2.71 5.48 9.45
N THR A 132 2.59 6.09 8.26
CA THR A 132 1.92 5.44 7.11
C THR A 132 2.68 4.20 6.61
N PRO A 133 3.99 4.29 6.30
CA PRO A 133 4.82 3.13 6.00
C PRO A 133 4.77 2.03 7.06
N TRP A 134 4.84 2.39 8.34
CA TRP A 134 4.73 1.41 9.41
C TRP A 134 3.35 0.76 9.46
N GLY A 135 2.28 1.53 9.23
CA GLY A 135 0.92 0.99 9.12
C GLY A 135 0.76 -0.03 7.98
N VAL A 136 1.37 0.21 6.81
CA VAL A 136 1.40 -0.77 5.70
C VAL A 136 2.13 -2.04 6.12
N TRP A 137 3.27 -1.90 6.80
CA TRP A 137 4.05 -3.03 7.33
C TRP A 137 3.25 -3.83 8.37
N GLU A 138 2.56 -3.17 9.30
CA GLU A 138 1.68 -3.81 10.29
C GLU A 138 0.52 -4.56 9.63
N ILE A 139 -0.08 -4.00 8.57
CA ILE A 139 -1.12 -4.69 7.80
C ILE A 139 -0.59 -6.00 7.23
N ILE A 140 0.58 -5.98 6.59
CA ILE A 140 1.20 -7.17 5.99
C ILE A 140 1.49 -8.22 7.07
N LYS A 141 2.15 -7.83 8.17
CA LYS A 141 2.49 -8.75 9.27
C LYS A 141 1.26 -9.38 9.92
N ARG A 142 0.26 -8.55 10.30
CA ARG A 142 -0.91 -9.03 11.06
C ARG A 142 -1.88 -9.86 10.22
N THR A 143 -1.80 -9.76 8.89
CA THR A 143 -2.58 -10.59 7.97
C THR A 143 -1.84 -11.84 7.50
N GLY A 144 -0.58 -12.01 7.91
CA GLY A 144 0.24 -13.18 7.55
C GLY A 144 0.63 -13.23 6.07
N ILE A 145 0.67 -12.09 5.39
CA ILE A 145 1.16 -12.01 4.01
C ILE A 145 2.67 -12.22 4.02
N GLN A 146 3.16 -13.24 3.32
CA GLN A 146 4.60 -13.48 3.18
C GLN A 146 5.24 -12.42 2.29
N THR A 147 6.40 -11.91 2.70
CA THR A 147 7.20 -10.93 1.92
C THR A 147 8.52 -11.50 1.44
N LEU A 148 9.11 -12.45 2.18
CA LEU A 148 10.41 -13.04 1.86
C LEU A 148 10.41 -13.66 0.47
N GLY A 149 11.33 -13.20 -0.38
CA GLY A 149 11.48 -13.64 -1.77
C GLY A 149 10.34 -13.23 -2.71
N LYS A 150 9.38 -12.41 -2.25
CA LYS A 150 8.24 -11.98 -3.07
C LYS A 150 8.57 -10.74 -3.88
N ASN A 151 7.92 -10.61 -5.03
CA ASN A 151 7.99 -9.44 -5.89
C ASN A 151 6.99 -8.39 -5.41
N VAL A 152 7.49 -7.22 -5.05
CA VAL A 152 6.69 -6.09 -4.58
C VAL A 152 6.80 -4.93 -5.55
N VAL A 153 5.68 -4.30 -5.89
CA VAL A 153 5.68 -3.01 -6.60
C VAL A 153 5.17 -1.92 -5.67
N VAL A 154 5.99 -0.90 -5.45
CA VAL A 154 5.60 0.34 -4.76
C VAL A 154 5.39 1.43 -5.81
N ALA A 155 4.13 1.80 -6.03
CA ALA A 155 3.75 2.85 -6.96
C ALA A 155 3.70 4.20 -6.26
N GLY A 156 4.82 4.91 -6.26
CA GLY A 156 5.02 6.17 -5.55
C GLY A 156 6.41 6.21 -4.92
N ARG A 157 7.07 7.37 -4.97
CA ARG A 157 8.44 7.58 -4.44
C ARG A 157 8.57 8.78 -3.49
N SER A 158 7.45 9.21 -2.90
CA SER A 158 7.48 10.31 -1.95
C SER A 158 8.36 9.96 -0.76
N LYS A 159 8.99 10.97 -0.15
CA LYS A 159 9.95 10.77 0.95
C LYS A 159 9.27 10.36 2.25
N ASN A 160 7.99 10.67 2.41
CA ASN A 160 7.17 10.35 3.58
C ASN A 160 6.44 9.00 3.48
N VAL A 161 6.23 8.45 2.27
CA VAL A 161 5.41 7.23 2.08
C VAL A 161 6.08 6.21 1.18
N GLY A 162 6.25 6.53 -0.11
CA GLY A 162 6.72 5.54 -1.09
C GLY A 162 8.12 5.00 -0.81
N MET A 163 9.08 5.90 -0.55
CA MET A 163 10.46 5.51 -0.25
C MET A 163 10.56 4.69 1.05
N PRO A 164 10.00 5.11 2.20
CA PRO A 164 10.06 4.30 3.41
C PRO A 164 9.37 2.93 3.28
N ILE A 165 8.25 2.83 2.57
CA ILE A 165 7.60 1.53 2.30
C ILE A 165 8.55 0.61 1.55
N ALA A 166 9.22 1.11 0.51
CA ALA A 166 10.20 0.31 -0.22
C ALA A 166 11.38 -0.11 0.67
N MET A 167 11.86 0.79 1.54
CA MET A 167 12.94 0.48 2.49
C MET A 167 12.54 -0.62 3.48
N LEU A 168 11.35 -0.55 4.07
CA LEU A 168 10.86 -1.58 5.00
C LEU A 168 10.68 -2.95 4.34
N LEU A 169 10.24 -2.98 3.08
CA LEU A 169 9.90 -4.23 2.40
C LEU A 169 11.11 -4.97 1.83
N HIS A 170 12.16 -4.28 1.36
CA HIS A 170 13.28 -4.93 0.66
C HIS A 170 14.43 -5.39 1.55
N THR A 171 14.55 -4.80 2.74
CA THR A 171 15.71 -4.96 3.64
C THR A 171 15.73 -6.32 4.32
N ASP A 172 16.89 -6.69 4.86
CA ASP A 172 17.12 -8.02 5.48
C ASP A 172 16.31 -8.17 6.77
N GLY A 173 15.59 -9.28 6.91
CA GLY A 173 14.85 -9.65 8.11
C GLY A 173 15.72 -9.90 9.35
N ARG A 174 17.04 -9.99 9.21
CA ARG A 174 18.01 -10.29 10.29
C ARG A 174 18.69 -9.08 10.90
N HIS A 175 18.46 -7.88 10.35
CA HIS A 175 19.02 -6.64 10.92
C HIS A 175 18.32 -6.21 12.21
N GLU A 176 18.92 -5.23 12.91
CA GLU A 176 18.41 -4.68 14.18
C GLU A 176 16.93 -4.32 14.10
N ARG A 177 16.53 -3.67 12.99
CA ARG A 177 15.15 -3.51 12.58
C ARG A 177 14.86 -4.48 11.42
N PRO A 178 14.11 -5.58 11.65
CA PRO A 178 13.80 -6.56 10.62
C PRO A 178 13.07 -5.98 9.41
N GLY A 179 13.64 -6.17 8.22
CA GLY A 179 13.00 -5.91 6.93
C GLY A 179 12.10 -7.04 6.45
N GLY A 180 11.74 -7.01 5.17
CA GLY A 180 10.83 -7.97 4.55
C GLY A 180 11.41 -8.91 3.52
N ASP A 181 12.72 -8.80 3.21
CA ASP A 181 13.41 -9.68 2.26
C ASP A 181 12.72 -9.79 0.88
N ALA A 182 12.00 -8.74 0.46
CA ALA A 182 11.28 -8.72 -0.79
C ALA A 182 12.09 -8.11 -1.94
N THR A 183 11.86 -8.56 -3.16
CA THR A 183 12.36 -7.89 -4.36
C THR A 183 11.43 -6.72 -4.69
N VAL A 184 11.84 -5.49 -4.38
CA VAL A 184 10.99 -4.30 -4.51
C VAL A 184 11.30 -3.49 -5.77
N THR A 185 10.28 -3.23 -6.59
CA THR A 185 10.30 -2.25 -7.68
C THR A 185 9.61 -0.96 -7.27
N ILE A 186 10.29 0.17 -7.43
CA ILE A 186 9.70 1.51 -7.21
C ILE A 186 9.29 2.12 -8.55
N SER A 187 8.02 2.48 -8.70
CA SER A 187 7.53 3.26 -9.85
C SER A 187 7.07 4.67 -9.44
N HIS A 188 6.99 5.58 -10.40
CA HIS A 188 6.64 6.98 -10.17
C HIS A 188 6.00 7.63 -11.40
N ARG A 189 5.71 8.94 -11.33
CA ARG A 189 5.05 9.72 -12.39
C ARG A 189 5.70 9.69 -13.78
N TYR A 190 6.94 9.22 -13.88
CA TYR A 190 7.67 9.10 -15.15
C TYR A 190 7.86 7.65 -15.61
N THR A 191 7.39 6.67 -14.82
CA THR A 191 7.37 5.27 -15.25
C THR A 191 6.29 5.14 -16.33
N PRO A 192 6.64 4.74 -17.57
CA PRO A 192 5.66 4.54 -18.63
C PRO A 192 4.60 3.50 -18.21
N LYS A 193 3.34 3.69 -18.62
CA LYS A 193 2.24 2.79 -18.24
C LYS A 193 2.50 1.33 -18.63
N GLU A 194 3.12 1.11 -19.78
CA GLU A 194 3.50 -0.24 -20.25
C GLU A 194 4.53 -0.88 -19.32
N GLN A 195 5.51 -0.12 -18.84
CA GLN A 195 6.48 -0.61 -17.87
C GLN A 195 5.82 -0.90 -16.52
N LEU A 196 4.97 0.01 -16.04
CA LEU A 196 4.22 -0.22 -14.80
C LEU A 196 3.36 -1.49 -14.89
N ARG A 197 2.70 -1.74 -16.02
CA ARG A 197 1.92 -2.95 -16.26
C ARG A 197 2.79 -4.21 -16.16
N ARG A 198 3.95 -4.23 -16.82
CA ARG A 198 4.86 -5.38 -16.77
C ARG A 198 5.29 -5.74 -15.35
N HIS A 199 5.67 -4.74 -14.55
CA HIS A 199 6.10 -4.98 -13.17
C HIS A 199 4.93 -5.38 -12.26
N THR A 200 3.75 -4.79 -12.46
CA THR A 200 2.55 -5.16 -11.67
C THR A 200 1.99 -6.54 -12.02
N GLN A 201 2.21 -7.04 -13.24
CA GLN A 201 1.81 -8.39 -13.65
C GLN A 201 2.58 -9.50 -12.94
N ILE A 202 3.85 -9.26 -12.59
CA ILE A 202 4.72 -10.22 -11.90
C ILE A 202 4.77 -10.02 -10.38
N ALA A 203 4.06 -9.01 -9.86
CA ALA A 203 4.07 -8.66 -8.45
C ALA A 203 3.14 -9.59 -7.65
N ASP A 204 3.66 -10.10 -6.53
CA ASP A 204 2.87 -10.74 -5.48
C ASP A 204 2.14 -9.69 -4.63
N ILE A 205 2.79 -8.53 -4.41
CA ILE A 205 2.25 -7.45 -3.59
C ILE A 205 2.38 -6.12 -4.35
N ILE A 206 1.30 -5.34 -4.38
CA ILE A 206 1.30 -3.99 -4.95
C ILE A 206 0.87 -3.00 -3.88
N VAL A 207 1.72 -2.01 -3.63
CA VAL A 207 1.46 -0.89 -2.73
C VAL A 207 1.24 0.39 -3.55
N ALA A 208 0.01 0.88 -3.54
CA ALA A 208 -0.39 2.08 -4.26
C ALA A 208 -0.20 3.35 -3.42
N ALA A 209 0.81 4.18 -3.69
CA ALA A 209 1.17 5.38 -2.94
C ALA A 209 1.36 6.65 -3.79
N ALA A 210 0.68 6.74 -4.94
CA ALA A 210 0.88 7.81 -5.93
C ALA A 210 -0.10 9.01 -5.84
N GLY A 211 -0.95 9.10 -4.81
CA GLY A 211 -2.00 10.12 -4.71
C GLY A 211 -3.15 9.91 -5.71
N SER A 212 -4.06 10.89 -5.81
CA SER A 212 -5.39 10.81 -6.45
C SER A 212 -5.43 10.44 -7.95
N ASN A 213 -4.29 10.31 -8.63
CA ASN A 213 -4.23 9.83 -10.02
C ASN A 213 -4.08 8.30 -10.16
N PHE A 214 -4.16 7.55 -9.06
CA PHE A 214 -3.90 6.10 -9.09
C PHE A 214 -4.96 5.27 -9.85
N ASN A 215 -6.24 5.70 -9.88
CA ASN A 215 -7.27 5.02 -10.68
C ASN A 215 -6.96 4.98 -12.18
N LEU A 216 -6.00 5.80 -12.66
CA LEU A 216 -5.51 5.78 -14.04
C LEU A 216 -4.27 4.86 -14.26
N LEU A 217 -3.63 4.38 -13.20
CA LEU A 217 -2.34 3.68 -13.26
C LEU A 217 -2.46 2.16 -13.19
N ILE A 218 -3.38 1.64 -12.37
CA ILE A 218 -3.69 0.20 -12.33
C ILE A 218 -5.16 0.01 -12.67
N LYS A 219 -5.43 -0.23 -13.96
CA LYS A 219 -6.75 -0.71 -14.37
C LYS A 219 -6.82 -2.22 -14.11
N PRO A 220 -7.87 -2.74 -13.48
CA PRO A 220 -8.07 -4.17 -13.35
C PRO A 220 -8.22 -4.78 -14.75
N SER A 221 -7.12 -5.26 -15.33
CA SER A 221 -7.17 -6.34 -16.34
C SER A 221 -7.45 -7.69 -15.66
N PHE A 222 -7.26 -7.72 -14.34
CA PHE A 222 -7.72 -8.78 -13.46
C PHE A 222 -9.22 -8.65 -13.26
N ASN A 223 -9.95 -9.75 -13.43
CA ASN A 223 -11.41 -9.84 -13.34
C ASN A 223 -11.89 -9.72 -11.88
N VAL A 224 -11.47 -8.68 -11.16
CA VAL A 224 -11.86 -8.40 -9.78
C VAL A 224 -13.09 -7.49 -9.83
N HIS A 225 -14.26 -8.11 -9.75
CA HIS A 225 -15.51 -7.40 -9.51
C HIS A 225 -15.50 -6.85 -8.07
N LEU A 226 -15.13 -5.59 -7.90
CA LEU A 226 -15.27 -4.90 -6.62
C LEU A 226 -16.75 -4.49 -6.45
N LYS A 227 -17.57 -5.39 -5.89
CA LYS A 227 -18.91 -5.03 -5.38
C LYS A 227 -18.75 -4.46 -3.97
N GLY A 228 -18.93 -3.16 -3.82
CA GLY A 228 -19.02 -2.52 -2.51
C GLY A 228 -18.87 -1.01 -2.61
N SER A 229 -19.91 -0.28 -2.22
CA SER A 229 -19.86 1.16 -1.96
C SER A 229 -18.82 1.42 -0.87
N TYR A 230 -17.81 2.25 -1.17
CA TYR A 230 -16.83 2.66 -0.18
C TYR A 230 -17.40 3.83 0.61
N ASP A 231 -17.83 3.57 1.85
CA ASP A 231 -18.11 4.62 2.81
C ASP A 231 -16.80 5.32 3.16
N ALA A 232 -16.69 6.57 2.72
CA ALA A 232 -15.64 7.49 3.11
C ALA A 232 -15.57 7.55 4.64
N ILE A 233 -14.36 7.47 5.19
CA ILE A 233 -14.10 7.68 6.61
C ILE A 233 -14.39 9.18 6.90
N SER A 234 -15.62 9.49 7.30
CA SER A 234 -16.10 10.85 7.55
C SER A 234 -16.19 11.23 9.04
N SER A 235 -15.43 10.57 9.92
CA SER A 235 -15.41 10.95 11.34
C SER A 235 -14.04 10.73 12.00
N PHE A 236 -13.36 11.86 12.32
CA PHE A 236 -12.20 12.04 13.21
C PHE A 236 -10.75 11.84 12.66
N PRO A 237 -9.74 12.56 13.22
CA PRO A 237 -8.65 13.20 12.47
C PRO A 237 -7.44 12.31 12.13
N PHE A 238 -7.63 10.98 12.14
CA PHE A 238 -6.65 10.01 11.65
C PHE A 238 -7.25 9.24 10.49
N SER A 239 -7.59 9.95 9.41
CA SER A 239 -8.05 9.33 8.18
C SER A 239 -6.83 8.87 7.38
N LEU A 240 -6.59 7.56 7.36
CA LEU A 240 -5.73 6.94 6.35
C LEU A 240 -6.40 7.17 4.99
N GLU A 241 -6.00 8.23 4.29
CA GLU A 241 -6.35 8.40 2.88
C GLU A 241 -5.92 7.14 2.10
N CYS A 242 -6.79 6.69 1.20
CA CYS A 242 -6.85 5.33 0.65
C CYS A 242 -5.58 4.83 -0.06
N TYR A 243 -4.61 4.30 0.68
CA TYR A 243 -3.57 3.43 0.14
C TYR A 243 -4.16 2.05 -0.11
N LYS A 244 -4.10 1.57 -1.36
CA LYS A 244 -4.58 0.24 -1.72
C LYS A 244 -3.41 -0.73 -1.71
N LEU A 245 -3.46 -1.70 -0.79
CA LEU A 245 -2.61 -2.88 -0.82
C LEU A 245 -3.34 -3.96 -1.61
N PHE A 246 -2.72 -4.45 -2.68
CA PHE A 246 -3.20 -5.60 -3.43
C PHE A 246 -2.23 -6.75 -3.23
N VAL A 247 -2.77 -7.94 -2.97
CA VAL A 247 -2.00 -9.18 -2.87
C VAL A 247 -2.54 -10.13 -3.91
N ASN A 248 -1.65 -10.57 -4.81
CA ASN A 248 -1.94 -11.63 -5.74
C ASN A 248 -1.72 -12.97 -5.02
N ARG A 249 -2.73 -13.84 -5.01
CA ARG A 249 -2.63 -15.19 -4.44
C ARG A 249 -2.41 -16.20 -5.54
#